data_AF-K1SW48-F1
#
_entry.id   AF-K1SW48-F1
#
_cell.length_a   1.000
_cell.length_b   1.000
_cell.length_c   1.000
_cell.angle_alpha   90.00
_cell.angle_beta   90.00
_cell.angle_gamma   90.00
#
_symmetry.space_group_name_H-M   'P 1'
#
loop_
_entity.id
_entity.type
_entity.pdbx_description
1 polymer ?
#
loop_
_entity_poly.entity_id
_entity_poly.type
_entity_poly.pdbx_seq_one_letter_code
_entity_poly.pdbx_strand_id
1 'polypeptide(L)'
;MKKLLFLVACLGTILTAGAAGHKVDFSELPARSQAFIGKNFPTEMVKNVEMERKDAKDHYTVLLSNGTKVMFDGTSGELTGVAVKEGSVPSSLVPSKVRTYMSNTYPKERI
;
A
#
# COMPACT_ATOMS: atom_id res chain seq x y z
N MET A 1 -30.46 -28.37 48.66
CA MET A 1 -30.09 -27.10 49.35
C MET A 1 -28.64 -26.85 48.98
N LYS A 2 -28.15 -25.78 48.36
CA LYS A 2 -28.68 -24.49 47.95
C LYS A 2 -28.03 -24.13 46.60
N LYS A 3 -28.84 -23.61 45.69
CA LYS A 3 -28.51 -23.20 44.32
C LYS A 3 -27.52 -22.02 44.38
N LEU A 4 -26.45 -22.03 43.58
CA LEU A 4 -25.72 -20.82 43.24
C LEU A 4 -25.54 -20.77 41.72
N LEU A 5 -26.49 -20.08 41.13
CA LEU A 5 -26.56 -19.66 39.75
C LEU A 5 -25.61 -18.45 39.61
N PHE A 6 -24.47 -18.61 38.95
CA PHE A 6 -23.69 -17.45 38.49
C PHE A 6 -23.82 -17.31 36.99
N LEU A 7 -24.65 -16.33 36.64
CA LEU A 7 -24.94 -15.81 35.32
C LEU A 7 -23.64 -15.26 34.71
N VAL A 8 -23.05 -15.97 33.74
CA VAL A 8 -21.93 -15.44 32.94
C VAL A 8 -22.51 -14.42 31.97
N ALA A 9 -22.33 -13.15 32.33
CA ALA A 9 -22.81 -12.01 31.58
C ALA A 9 -21.98 -11.80 30.30
N CYS A 10 -22.72 -11.71 29.18
CA CYS A 10 -22.45 -11.02 27.94
C CYS A 10 -21.06 -11.14 27.30
N LEU A 11 -21.08 -11.81 26.15
CA LEU A 11 -20.16 -11.65 25.03
C LEU A 11 -19.64 -10.22 24.93
N GLY A 12 -18.37 -10.01 25.28
CA GLY A 12 -17.62 -8.87 24.77
C GLY A 12 -17.44 -9.09 23.27
N THR A 13 -18.33 -8.54 22.46
CA THR A 13 -18.07 -8.39 21.03
C THR A 13 -16.79 -7.57 20.90
N ILE A 14 -15.73 -8.22 20.44
CA ILE A 14 -14.52 -7.55 19.99
C ILE A 14 -14.97 -6.62 18.87
N LEU A 15 -15.03 -5.32 19.16
CA LEU A 15 -15.09 -4.28 18.13
C LEU A 15 -13.78 -4.42 17.36
N THR A 16 -13.78 -5.21 16.28
CA THR A 16 -12.73 -5.12 15.29
C THR A 16 -12.94 -3.79 14.59
N ALA A 17 -12.32 -2.74 15.14
CA ALA A 17 -12.02 -1.55 14.39
C ALA A 17 -11.22 -2.03 13.17
N GLY A 18 -11.92 -2.21 12.04
CA GLY A 18 -11.25 -2.34 10.75
C GLY A 18 -10.36 -1.11 10.63
N ALA A 19 -9.05 -1.32 10.59
CA ALA A 19 -8.09 -0.24 10.61
C ALA A 19 -8.30 0.59 9.34
N ALA A 20 -9.07 1.67 9.42
CA ALA A 20 -9.03 2.70 8.41
C ALA A 20 -7.58 3.20 8.37
N GLY A 21 -6.99 3.24 7.18
CA GLY A 21 -5.64 3.77 7.00
C GLY A 21 -5.52 5.17 7.61
N HIS A 22 -4.39 5.47 8.25
CA HIS A 22 -4.13 6.77 8.85
C HIS A 22 -2.90 7.41 8.22
N LYS A 23 -2.88 8.74 8.25
CA LYS A 23 -1.76 9.51 7.70
C LYS A 23 -0.54 9.40 8.61
N VAL A 24 0.62 9.19 7.99
CA VAL A 24 1.94 9.09 8.62
C VAL A 24 2.94 9.99 7.91
N ASP A 25 4.09 10.23 8.51
CA ASP A 25 5.17 10.98 7.88
C ASP A 25 5.96 10.11 6.88
N PHE A 26 6.55 10.74 5.86
CA PHE A 26 7.37 10.02 4.87
C PHE A 26 8.56 9.30 5.51
N SER A 27 9.09 9.82 6.62
CA SER A 27 10.15 9.19 7.39
C SER A 27 9.76 7.86 8.05
N GLU A 28 8.46 7.58 8.19
CA GLU A 28 7.96 6.32 8.76
C GLU A 28 7.98 5.16 7.76
N LEU A 29 8.16 5.46 6.47
CA LEU A 29 8.38 4.43 5.46
C LEU A 29 9.67 3.67 5.76
N PRO A 30 9.73 2.36 5.48
CA PRO A 30 11.00 1.63 5.46
C PRO A 30 12.04 2.33 4.57
N ALA A 31 13.30 2.34 4.99
CA ALA A 31 14.38 3.04 4.26
C ALA A 31 14.48 2.60 2.78
N ARG A 32 14.19 1.32 2.51
CA ARG A 32 14.12 0.77 1.14
C ARG A 32 13.03 1.44 0.30
N SER A 33 11.85 1.68 0.89
CA SER A 33 10.73 2.36 0.24
C SER A 33 11.06 3.83 -0.04
N GLN A 34 11.69 4.52 0.93
CA GLN A 34 12.14 5.90 0.74
C GLN A 34 13.13 6.02 -0.43
N ALA A 35 14.13 5.14 -0.47
CA ALA A 35 15.11 5.07 -1.56
C ALA A 35 14.45 4.75 -2.92
N PHE A 36 13.45 3.86 -2.94
CA PHE A 36 12.72 3.53 -4.15
C PHE A 36 11.98 4.76 -4.72
N ILE A 37 11.28 5.52 -3.87
CA ILE A 37 10.58 6.73 -4.29
C ILE A 37 11.57 7.75 -4.87
N GLY A 38 12.64 8.06 -4.14
CA GLY A 38 13.64 9.04 -4.59
C GLY A 38 14.32 8.63 -5.90
N LYS A 39 14.52 7.33 -6.14
CA LYS A 39 15.13 6.83 -7.37
C LYS A 39 14.20 6.85 -8.58
N ASN A 40 12.93 6.46 -8.41
CA ASN A 40 12.02 6.23 -9.54
C ASN A 40 11.07 7.40 -9.82
N PHE A 41 10.86 8.28 -8.84
CA PHE A 41 10.00 9.45 -8.93
C PHE A 41 10.71 10.72 -8.42
N PRO A 42 11.88 11.07 -9.00
CA PRO A 42 12.73 12.16 -8.49
C PRO A 42 12.11 13.56 -8.68
N THR A 43 11.11 13.70 -9.55
CA THR A 43 10.47 14.97 -9.88
C THR A 43 9.13 15.17 -9.17
N GLU A 44 8.59 14.11 -8.60
CA GLU A 44 7.28 14.08 -7.98
C GLU A 44 7.38 14.38 -6.49
N MET A 45 6.50 15.26 -6.01
CA MET A 45 6.41 15.54 -4.58
C MET A 45 5.51 14.51 -3.90
N VAL A 46 5.90 14.05 -2.71
CA VAL A 46 5.01 13.26 -1.84
C VAL A 46 3.91 14.18 -1.29
N LYS A 47 2.66 13.82 -1.58
CA LYS A 47 1.46 14.55 -1.12
C LYS A 47 0.85 13.94 0.13
N ASN A 48 0.83 12.61 0.20
CA ASN A 48 0.31 11.88 1.35
C ASN A 48 1.05 10.56 1.53
N VAL A 49 1.17 10.11 2.77
CA VAL A 49 1.55 8.74 3.10
C VAL A 49 0.50 8.21 4.06
N GLU A 50 -0.10 7.08 3.69
CA GLU A 50 -1.08 6.38 4.52
C GLU A 50 -0.49 5.04 4.95
N MET A 51 -0.65 4.70 6.23
CA MET A 51 -0.37 3.39 6.78
C MET A 51 -1.67 2.70 7.17
N GLU A 52 -1.85 1.48 6.66
CA GLU A 52 -2.96 0.61 7.00
C GLU A 52 -2.42 -0.70 7.60
N ARG A 53 -2.97 -1.12 8.74
CA ARG A 53 -2.71 -2.43 9.32
C ARG A 53 -3.72 -3.44 8.76
N LYS A 54 -3.26 -4.40 7.97
CA LYS A 54 -4.08 -5.50 7.45
C LYS A 54 -3.39 -6.83 7.69
N ASP A 55 -4.15 -7.84 8.13
CA ASP A 55 -3.62 -9.19 8.40
C ASP A 55 -2.36 -9.20 9.30
N ALA A 56 -2.38 -8.34 10.33
CA ALA A 56 -1.27 -8.10 11.26
C ALA A 56 0.03 -7.56 10.62
N LYS A 57 -0.04 -7.05 9.39
CA LYS A 57 1.05 -6.38 8.69
C LYS A 57 0.71 -4.93 8.39
N ASP A 58 1.73 -4.08 8.41
CA ASP A 58 1.59 -2.71 7.96
C ASP A 58 1.74 -2.65 6.44
N HIS A 59 0.95 -1.79 5.81
CA HIS A 59 1.00 -1.50 4.39
C HIS A 59 1.04 0.01 4.21
N TYR A 60 1.96 0.48 3.38
CA TYR A 60 2.11 1.90 3.12
C TYR A 60 1.63 2.23 1.71
N THR A 61 0.85 3.31 1.57
CA THR A 61 0.50 3.91 0.29
C THR A 61 1.02 5.34 0.23
N VAL A 62 1.90 5.61 -0.73
CA VAL A 62 2.45 6.95 -1.00
C VAL A 62 1.70 7.55 -2.17
N LEU A 63 1.04 8.68 -1.95
CA LEU A 63 0.40 9.48 -3.01
C LEU A 63 1.36 10.57 -3.48
N LEU A 64 1.68 10.58 -4.77
CA LEU A 64 2.55 11.54 -5.42
C LEU A 64 1.77 12.69 -6.07
N SER A 65 2.47 13.79 -6.40
CA SER A 65 1.88 15.01 -6.95
C SER A 65 1.18 14.84 -8.30
N ASN A 66 1.59 13.84 -9.09
CA ASN A 66 0.96 13.47 -10.36
C ASN A 66 -0.24 12.51 -10.17
N GLY A 67 -0.62 12.20 -8.93
CA GLY A 67 -1.70 11.28 -8.60
C GLY A 67 -1.30 9.80 -8.58
N THR A 68 -0.04 9.47 -8.86
CA THR A 68 0.46 8.08 -8.74
C THR A 68 0.42 7.62 -7.29
N LYS A 69 -0.07 6.41 -7.07
CA LYS A 69 -0.01 5.71 -5.79
C LYS A 69 1.05 4.63 -5.86
N VAL A 70 1.98 4.65 -4.91
CA VAL A 70 3.04 3.63 -4.79
C VAL A 70 2.83 2.90 -3.47
N MET A 71 2.70 1.58 -3.55
CA MET A 71 2.35 0.73 -2.41
C MET A 71 3.53 -0.12 -1.98
N PHE A 72 3.75 -0.22 -0.68
CA PHE A 72 4.86 -0.98 -0.10
C PHE A 72 4.39 -1.91 1.02
N ASP A 73 5.10 -3.04 1.16
CA ASP A 73 5.07 -3.84 2.37
C ASP A 73 5.75 -3.07 3.52
N GLY A 74 5.09 -3.01 4.68
CA GLY A 74 5.58 -2.24 5.82
C GLY A 74 6.72 -2.89 6.60
N THR A 75 6.96 -4.20 6.42
CA THR A 75 8.08 -4.89 7.09
C THR A 75 9.34 -4.86 6.24
N SER A 76 9.24 -5.25 4.97
CA SER A 76 10.39 -5.37 4.08
C SER A 76 10.70 -4.08 3.31
N GLY A 77 9.72 -3.18 3.20
CA GLY A 77 9.79 -2.02 2.30
C GLY A 77 9.75 -2.38 0.83
N GLU A 78 9.31 -3.60 0.48
CA GLU A 78 9.22 -4.04 -0.90
C GLU A 78 8.03 -3.41 -1.61
N LEU A 79 8.24 -3.06 -2.88
CA LEU A 79 7.19 -2.58 -3.76
C LEU A 79 6.14 -3.67 -3.95
N THR A 80 4.89 -3.36 -3.60
CA THR A 80 3.75 -4.26 -3.79
C THR A 80 2.83 -3.81 -4.93
N GLY A 81 2.89 -2.54 -5.32
CA GLY A 81 2.12 -2.04 -6.45
C GLY A 81 2.40 -0.60 -6.84
N VAL A 82 2.06 -0.26 -8.08
CA VAL A 82 2.05 1.11 -8.59
C VAL A 82 0.75 1.32 -9.36
N ALA A 83 -0.03 2.32 -8.98
CA ALA A 83 -1.23 2.73 -9.68
C ALA A 83 -1.05 4.16 -10.19
N VAL A 84 -0.93 4.32 -11.50
CA VAL A 84 -0.78 5.63 -12.15
C VAL A 84 -2.16 6.18 -12.48
N LYS A 85 -2.47 7.38 -12.01
CA LYS A 85 -3.77 8.03 -12.28
C LYS A 85 -3.89 8.44 -13.75
N GLU A 86 -2.88 9.14 -14.24
CA GLU A 86 -2.74 9.56 -15.63
C GLU A 86 -1.30 9.35 -16.05
N GLY A 87 -1.08 8.67 -17.16
CA GLY A 87 0.28 8.30 -17.51
C GLY A 87 0.40 6.85 -17.92
N SER A 88 1.65 6.42 -18.04
CA SER A 88 2.01 5.01 -18.11
C SER A 88 2.92 4.72 -16.93
N VAL A 89 2.88 3.49 -16.43
CA VAL A 89 3.85 3.02 -15.43
C VAL A 89 5.27 3.21 -15.99
N PRO A 90 6.21 3.75 -15.18
CA PRO A 90 7.60 3.89 -15.61
C PRO A 90 8.14 2.56 -16.15
N SER A 91 8.72 2.57 -17.34
CA SER A 91 9.17 1.34 -18.01
C SER A 91 10.25 0.57 -17.26
N SER A 92 10.97 1.24 -16.35
CA SER A 92 11.95 0.64 -15.44
C SER A 92 11.32 -0.32 -14.43
N LEU A 93 10.03 -0.13 -14.11
CA LEU A 93 9.30 -0.96 -13.16
C LEU A 93 8.63 -2.18 -13.81
N VAL A 94 8.57 -2.21 -15.15
CA VAL A 94 7.90 -3.27 -15.91
C VAL A 94 8.95 -4.25 -16.46
N PRO A 95 8.89 -5.54 -16.07
CA PRO A 95 9.79 -6.56 -16.60
C PRO A 95 9.77 -6.59 -18.14
N SER A 96 10.93 -6.77 -18.76
CA SER A 96 11.09 -6.72 -20.22
C SER A 96 10.11 -7.64 -20.97
N LYS A 97 9.91 -8.87 -20.45
CA LYS A 97 8.96 -9.84 -21.02
C LYS A 97 7.52 -9.31 -21.05
N VAL A 98 7.09 -8.61 -20.00
CA VAL A 98 5.75 -8.01 -19.92
C VAL A 98 5.63 -6.88 -20.94
N ARG A 99 6.66 -6.02 -21.04
CA ARG A 99 6.69 -4.95 -22.04
C ARG A 99 6.57 -5.50 -23.47
N THR A 100 7.34 -6.54 -23.79
CA THR A 100 7.30 -7.19 -25.11
C THR A 100 5.95 -7.83 -25.40
N TYR A 101 5.34 -8.48 -24.41
CA TYR A 101 4.01 -9.06 -24.58
C TYR A 101 2.96 -7.97 -24.87
N MET A 102 2.95 -6.90 -24.07
CA MET A 102 2.00 -5.81 -24.27
C MET A 102 2.18 -5.09 -25.60
N SER A 103 3.42 -4.81 -26.03
CA SER A 103 3.65 -4.17 -27.33
C SER A 103 3.16 -5.02 -28.51
N ASN A 104 3.22 -6.35 -28.38
CA ASN A 104 2.81 -7.26 -29.45
C ASN A 104 1.31 -7.55 -29.43
N THR A 105 0.68 -7.60 -28.25
CA THR A 105 -0.72 -7.99 -28.09
C THR A 105 -1.68 -6.80 -28.00
N TYR A 106 -1.25 -5.70 -27.37
CA TYR A 106 -2.06 -4.51 -27.09
C TYR A 106 -1.29 -3.21 -27.46
N PRO A 107 -0.98 -2.99 -28.75
CA PRO A 107 -0.06 -1.92 -29.19
C PRO A 107 -0.61 -0.49 -29.01
N LYS A 108 -1.89 -0.31 -28.70
CA LYS A 108 -2.52 1.02 -28.53
C LYS A 108 -2.82 1.35 -27.07
N GLU A 109 -2.52 0.42 -26.18
CA GLU A 109 -2.87 0.47 -24.77
C GLU A 109 -1.65 0.88 -23.94
N ARG A 110 -1.93 1.51 -22.79
CA ARG A 110 -0.91 1.94 -21.84
C ARG A 110 -0.81 0.91 -20.71
N ILE A 111 0.39 0.75 -20.17
CA ILE A 111 0.67 -0.03 -18.96
C ILE A 111 0.45 0.86 -17.74
#